data_AF-A0A7W1EM85-F1
#
_entry.id   AF-A0A7W1EM85-F1
#
_cell.length_a   1.000
_cell.length_b   1.000
_cell.length_c   1.000
_cell.angle_alpha   90.00
_cell.angle_beta   90.00
_cell.angle_gamma   90.00
#
_symmetry.space_group_name_H-M   'P 1'
#
loop_
_entity.id
_entity.type
_entity.pdbx_description
1 polymer ?
#
loop_
_entity_poly.entity_id
_entity_poly.type
_entity_poly.pdbx_seq_one_letter_code
_entity_poly.pdbx_strand_id
1 'polypeptide(L)'
;MDRPEFNPGIGNKPTVPPGSSKTYVFTINPLVSNQLSMGSARLEIPAAAICKVTTSGYGATNTNGWNAPCAPETGSITITAAVTGTSSMPRVDFSPALRFNPAVGPVELYMFVKRATSADAQRFKILYCATLANSCIDEAVSDPSLATYYNTHDNEVFRRIKHFSGYLVAENSDEQQQE
;
A
#
# COMPACT_ATOMS: atom_id res chain seq x y z
N MET A 1 -27.31 13.11 -24.75
CA MET A 1 -25.90 12.97 -24.31
C MET A 1 -25.92 12.09 -23.08
N ASP A 2 -25.94 10.78 -23.31
CA ASP A 2 -26.02 9.77 -22.25
C ASP A 2 -24.69 9.65 -21.52
N ARG A 3 -24.75 9.76 -20.19
CA ARG A 3 -23.66 9.34 -19.30
C ARG A 3 -23.74 7.82 -19.18
N PRO A 4 -22.63 7.07 -19.35
CA PRO A 4 -22.68 5.64 -19.07
C PRO A 4 -22.86 5.41 -17.57
N GLU A 5 -23.91 4.68 -17.22
CA GLU A 5 -24.20 4.19 -15.88
C GLU A 5 -23.09 3.22 -15.42
N PHE A 6 -22.56 3.45 -14.23
CA PHE A 6 -21.68 2.49 -13.56
C PHE A 6 -22.55 1.37 -12.98
N ASN A 7 -22.55 0.21 -13.64
CA ASN A 7 -23.18 -1.01 -13.18
C ASN A 7 -22.25 -1.70 -12.17
N PRO A 8 -22.59 -1.79 -10.86
CA PRO A 8 -21.82 -2.58 -9.90
C PRO A 8 -22.21 -4.06 -10.06
N GLY A 9 -21.84 -4.63 -11.20
CA GLY A 9 -21.85 -6.07 -11.38
C GLY A 9 -20.83 -6.70 -10.46
N ILE A 10 -21.17 -7.86 -9.91
CA ILE A 10 -20.35 -8.75 -9.07
C ILE A 10 -19.20 -9.32 -9.93
N GLY A 11 -18.34 -8.44 -10.42
CA GLY A 11 -17.31 -8.71 -11.42
C GLY A 11 -15.96 -8.87 -10.74
N ASN A 12 -15.31 -9.99 -11.00
CA ASN A 12 -13.94 -10.28 -10.55
C ASN A 12 -13.02 -9.07 -10.84
N LYS A 13 -12.53 -8.43 -9.77
CA LYS A 13 -11.49 -7.36 -9.87
C LYS A 13 -10.25 -7.93 -10.58
N PRO A 14 -9.54 -7.15 -11.42
CA PRO A 14 -8.42 -7.67 -12.21
C PRO A 14 -7.34 -8.31 -11.32
N THR A 15 -7.13 -9.62 -11.48
CA THR A 15 -6.07 -10.37 -10.79
C THR A 15 -4.83 -10.47 -11.67
N VAL A 16 -3.65 -10.21 -11.12
CA VAL A 16 -2.39 -10.61 -11.78
C VAL A 16 -2.32 -12.15 -11.75
N PRO A 17 -2.04 -12.84 -12.87
CA PRO A 17 -1.91 -14.30 -12.85
C PRO A 17 -0.81 -14.74 -11.87
N PRO A 18 -0.97 -15.89 -11.17
CA PRO A 18 0.08 -16.43 -10.31
C PRO A 18 1.40 -16.58 -11.08
N GLY A 19 2.49 -16.02 -10.54
CA GLY A 19 3.82 -16.03 -11.18
C GLY A 19 4.05 -14.95 -12.25
N SER A 20 3.08 -14.07 -12.51
CA SER A 20 3.24 -12.90 -13.38
C SER A 20 3.46 -11.62 -12.56
N SER A 21 4.17 -10.65 -13.16
CA SER A 21 4.31 -9.28 -12.65
C SER A 21 3.70 -8.31 -13.64
N LYS A 22 2.96 -7.31 -13.13
CA LYS A 22 2.49 -6.18 -13.94
C LYS A 22 2.99 -4.88 -13.35
N THR A 23 3.68 -4.12 -14.18
CA THR A 23 4.23 -2.81 -13.82
C THR A 23 3.28 -1.69 -14.22
N TYR A 24 3.08 -0.74 -13.32
CA TYR A 24 2.32 0.49 -13.52
C TYR A 24 3.25 1.69 -13.30
N VAL A 25 3.14 2.70 -14.16
CA VAL A 25 3.94 3.92 -14.07
C VAL A 25 3.01 5.12 -14.03
N PHE A 26 3.19 5.98 -13.03
CA PHE A 26 2.37 7.17 -12.78
C PHE A 26 3.27 8.39 -12.66
N THR A 27 2.95 9.46 -13.38
CA THR A 27 3.55 10.78 -13.11
C THR A 27 2.52 11.63 -12.40
N ILE A 28 2.83 12.07 -11.17
CA ILE A 28 1.89 12.76 -10.29
C ILE A 28 2.36 14.17 -9.95
N ASN A 29 1.40 15.04 -9.62
CA ASN A 29 1.66 16.30 -8.92
C ASN A 29 1.48 16.05 -7.41
N PRO A 30 2.55 16.12 -6.58
CA PRO A 30 2.46 15.83 -5.16
C PRO A 30 1.70 16.90 -4.35
N LEU A 31 1.39 18.07 -4.95
CA LEU A 31 0.68 19.16 -4.27
C LEU A 31 -0.85 19.01 -4.29
N VAL A 32 -1.37 17.98 -4.95
CA VAL A 32 -2.79 17.63 -4.95
C VAL A 32 -2.97 16.21 -4.44
N SER A 33 -4.19 15.85 -4.03
CA SER A 33 -4.49 14.47 -3.66
C SER A 33 -4.46 13.58 -4.90
N ASN A 34 -3.80 12.42 -4.79
CA ASN A 34 -3.67 11.46 -5.88
C ASN A 34 -4.23 10.10 -5.45
N GLN A 35 -4.87 9.42 -6.39
CA GLN A 35 -5.32 8.04 -6.24
C GLN A 35 -4.76 7.22 -7.40
N LEU A 36 -3.95 6.20 -7.09
CA LEU A 36 -3.26 5.38 -8.08
C LEU A 36 -3.84 3.96 -8.05
N SER A 37 -4.51 3.54 -9.11
CA SER A 37 -5.06 2.19 -9.24
C SER A 37 -4.10 1.28 -9.99
N MET A 38 -3.70 0.16 -9.37
CA MET A 38 -2.68 -0.76 -9.86
C MET A 38 -3.16 -2.22 -9.75
N GLY A 39 -4.17 -2.57 -10.54
CA GLY A 39 -4.74 -3.93 -10.56
C GLY A 39 -5.45 -4.28 -9.26
N SER A 40 -4.88 -5.20 -8.48
CA SER A 40 -5.41 -5.61 -7.18
C SER A 40 -5.09 -4.62 -6.06
N ALA A 41 -4.22 -3.62 -6.27
CA ALA A 41 -3.91 -2.62 -5.27
C ALA A 41 -4.32 -1.20 -5.70
N ARG A 42 -4.48 -0.32 -4.72
CA ARG A 42 -4.73 1.12 -4.90
C ARG A 42 -3.97 1.88 -3.82
N LEU A 43 -3.42 3.04 -4.19
CA LEU A 43 -2.70 3.91 -3.28
C LEU A 43 -3.39 5.28 -3.24
N GLU A 44 -3.65 5.77 -2.03
CA GLU A 44 -4.17 7.12 -1.81
C GLU A 44 -3.11 7.99 -1.15
N ILE A 45 -2.79 9.11 -1.79
CA ILE A 45 -1.75 10.04 -1.37
C ILE A 45 -2.40 11.41 -1.17
N PRO A 46 -2.51 11.92 0.06
CA PRO A 46 -3.00 13.28 0.30
C PRO A 46 -2.08 14.33 -0.34
N ALA A 47 -2.65 15.49 -0.66
CA ALA A 47 -1.89 16.66 -1.10
C ALA A 47 -0.74 16.99 -0.13
N ALA A 48 0.45 17.27 -0.66
CA ALA A 48 1.67 17.60 0.08
C ALA A 48 2.18 16.50 1.05
N ALA A 49 1.69 15.25 0.92
CA ALA A 49 2.12 14.16 1.80
C ALA A 49 3.51 13.60 1.47
N ILE A 50 4.03 13.80 0.25
CA ILE A 50 5.35 13.26 -0.13
C ILE A 50 6.45 14.22 0.32
N CYS A 51 7.43 13.71 1.04
CA CYS A 51 8.60 14.49 1.43
C CYS A 51 9.50 14.80 0.24
N LYS A 52 10.12 15.99 0.26
CA LYS A 52 11.06 16.43 -0.77
C LYS A 52 12.19 15.42 -0.99
N VAL A 53 12.32 14.91 -2.22
CA VAL A 53 13.13 13.73 -2.54
C VAL A 53 14.63 13.98 -2.36
N THR A 54 15.09 15.20 -2.64
CA THR A 54 16.52 15.54 -2.62
C THR A 54 17.09 15.86 -1.25
N THR A 55 16.25 16.23 -0.28
CA THR A 55 16.69 16.69 1.05
C THR A 55 16.23 15.79 2.19
N SER A 56 15.29 14.89 1.93
CA SER A 56 14.75 14.00 2.94
C SER A 56 15.59 12.72 3.02
N GLY A 57 15.98 12.33 4.22
CA GLY A 57 16.58 11.02 4.44
C GLY A 57 15.58 9.89 4.18
N TYR A 58 16.11 8.67 4.04
CA TYR A 58 15.33 7.44 3.90
C TYR A 58 15.82 6.41 4.92
N GLY A 59 14.94 5.95 5.81
CA GLY A 59 15.27 4.99 6.87
C GLY A 59 14.58 5.30 8.20
N ALA A 60 14.81 4.46 9.21
CA ALA A 60 14.15 4.54 10.51
C ALA A 60 14.70 5.64 11.45
N THR A 61 15.64 6.48 11.00
CA THR A 61 16.25 7.50 11.88
C THR A 61 15.24 8.60 12.24
N ASN A 62 15.15 8.98 13.52
CA ASN A 62 14.13 9.94 13.96
C ASN A 62 14.38 11.38 13.52
N THR A 63 15.60 11.73 13.09
CA THR A 63 15.95 13.11 12.73
C THR A 63 15.54 13.46 11.30
N ASN A 64 15.65 12.51 10.35
CA ASN A 64 15.37 12.74 8.92
C ASN A 64 14.67 11.53 8.24
N GLY A 65 14.21 10.56 9.01
CA GLY A 65 13.65 9.29 8.53
C GLY A 65 12.13 9.25 8.52
N TRP A 66 11.57 8.04 8.55
CA TRP A 66 10.16 7.75 8.27
C TRP A 66 9.15 8.43 9.20
N ASN A 67 9.56 8.78 10.42
CA ASN A 67 8.71 9.44 11.42
C ASN A 67 8.96 10.94 11.56
N ALA A 68 9.93 11.50 10.83
CA ALA A 68 10.27 12.91 10.94
C ALA A 68 9.37 13.76 10.02
N PRO A 69 8.86 14.93 10.48
CA PRO A 69 8.23 15.89 9.58
C PRO A 69 9.24 16.35 8.51
N CYS A 70 8.73 16.86 7.38
CA CYS A 70 9.55 17.25 6.24
C CYS A 70 8.89 18.37 5.42
N ALA A 71 9.67 19.05 4.60
CA ALA A 71 9.13 19.89 3.55
C ALA A 71 8.52 19.01 2.44
N PRO A 72 7.36 19.39 1.88
CA PRO A 72 6.73 18.63 0.81
C PRO A 72 7.55 18.70 -0.49
N GLU A 73 7.47 17.64 -1.29
CA GLU A 73 7.92 17.68 -2.68
C GLU A 73 6.98 18.58 -3.49
N THR A 74 7.57 19.36 -4.38
CA THR A 74 6.87 20.35 -5.21
C THR A 74 7.03 20.05 -6.70
N GLY A 75 8.05 19.28 -7.08
CA GLY A 75 8.23 18.78 -8.44
C GLY A 75 7.35 17.57 -8.72
N SER A 76 7.00 17.34 -9.99
CA SER A 76 6.35 16.11 -10.40
C SER A 76 7.21 14.89 -10.09
N ILE A 77 6.56 13.80 -9.68
CA ILE A 77 7.24 12.54 -9.33
C ILE A 77 6.72 11.43 -10.24
N THR A 78 7.64 10.63 -10.77
CA THR A 78 7.29 9.39 -11.44
C THR A 78 7.38 8.23 -10.46
N ILE A 79 6.27 7.55 -10.23
CA ILE A 79 6.12 6.39 -9.35
C ILE A 79 5.93 5.16 -10.22
N THR A 80 6.71 4.13 -9.95
CA THR A 80 6.56 2.80 -10.55
C THR A 80 6.09 1.82 -9.48
N ALA A 81 5.03 1.08 -9.78
CA ALA A 81 4.50 0.03 -8.92
C ALA A 81 4.53 -1.32 -9.66
N ALA A 82 5.31 -2.27 -9.16
CA ALA A 82 5.32 -3.65 -9.66
C ALA A 82 4.38 -4.51 -8.81
N VAL A 83 3.29 -4.97 -9.42
CA VAL A 83 2.26 -5.77 -8.73
C VAL A 83 2.40 -7.23 -9.13
N THR A 84 2.51 -8.11 -8.13
CA THR A 84 2.68 -9.56 -8.27
C THR A 84 1.75 -10.30 -7.30
N GLY A 85 1.79 -11.62 -7.33
CA GLY A 85 1.08 -12.48 -6.38
C GLY A 85 -0.30 -12.92 -6.87
N THR A 86 -1.06 -13.54 -5.97
CA THR A 86 -2.42 -14.02 -6.24
C THR A 86 -3.45 -13.06 -5.63
N SER A 87 -4.74 -13.30 -5.87
CA SER A 87 -5.81 -12.54 -5.20
C SER A 87 -5.92 -12.80 -3.70
N SER A 88 -5.22 -13.79 -3.14
CA SER A 88 -5.18 -14.06 -1.69
C SER A 88 -3.90 -13.55 -1.04
N MET A 89 -2.82 -13.40 -1.81
CA MET A 89 -1.54 -12.86 -1.36
C MET A 89 -1.02 -11.83 -2.38
N PRO A 90 -1.75 -10.72 -2.60
CA PRO A 90 -1.27 -9.67 -3.48
C PRO A 90 0.00 -9.05 -2.91
N ARG A 91 0.85 -8.59 -3.82
CA ARG A 91 2.13 -7.96 -3.50
C ARG A 91 2.37 -6.76 -4.39
N VAL A 92 2.94 -5.70 -3.82
CA VAL A 92 3.33 -4.49 -4.55
C VAL A 92 4.72 -4.04 -4.15
N ASP A 93 5.52 -3.60 -5.12
CA ASP A 93 6.80 -2.94 -4.89
C ASP A 93 6.80 -1.56 -5.52
N PHE A 94 7.16 -0.56 -4.73
CA PHE A 94 7.16 0.82 -5.15
C PHE A 94 8.58 1.33 -5.37
N SER A 95 8.76 2.07 -6.46
CA SER A 95 9.96 2.87 -6.71
C SER A 95 9.60 4.24 -7.28
N PRO A 96 10.41 5.29 -7.06
CA PRO A 96 11.63 5.31 -6.24
C PRO A 96 11.32 5.20 -4.74
N ALA A 97 12.37 5.08 -3.92
CA ALA A 97 12.25 5.15 -2.46
C ALA A 97 11.79 6.56 -2.04
N LEU A 98 10.54 6.67 -1.60
CA LEU A 98 9.93 7.90 -1.09
C LEU A 98 9.53 7.72 0.38
N ARG A 99 9.44 8.81 1.14
CA ARG A 99 8.83 8.81 2.48
C ARG A 99 7.75 9.87 2.58
N PHE A 100 6.86 9.69 3.56
CA PHE A 100 5.69 10.55 3.72
C PHE A 100 5.78 11.44 4.95
N ASN A 101 5.23 12.64 4.85
CA ASN A 101 5.18 13.60 5.92
C ASN A 101 4.11 13.18 6.95
N PRO A 102 4.50 12.80 8.18
CA PRO A 102 3.54 12.34 9.17
C PRO A 102 2.60 13.44 9.67
N ALA A 103 2.90 14.72 9.41
CA ALA A 103 2.12 15.87 9.88
C ALA A 103 0.96 16.29 8.96
N VAL A 104 0.88 15.73 7.74
CA VAL A 104 -0.13 16.12 6.75
C VAL A 104 -1.34 15.19 6.78
N GLY A 105 -1.09 13.89 6.69
CA GLY A 105 -2.14 12.88 6.64
C GLY A 105 -1.55 11.51 6.29
N PRO A 106 -2.30 10.42 6.52
CA PRO A 106 -1.83 9.09 6.15
C PRO A 106 -1.81 8.92 4.63
N VAL A 107 -0.74 8.34 4.12
CA VAL A 107 -0.76 7.69 2.80
C VAL A 107 -1.23 6.27 3.02
N GLU A 108 -2.25 5.86 2.28
CA GLU A 108 -2.96 4.59 2.51
C GLU A 108 -2.83 3.66 1.32
N LEU A 109 -2.38 2.43 1.60
CA LEU A 109 -2.30 1.35 0.64
C LEU A 109 -3.47 0.40 0.85
N TYR A 110 -4.26 0.22 -0.20
CA TYR A 110 -5.39 -0.69 -0.29
C TYR A 110 -5.01 -1.89 -1.17
N MET A 111 -5.31 -3.11 -0.72
CA MET A 111 -5.01 -4.35 -1.44
C MET A 111 -6.23 -5.27 -1.40
N PHE A 112 -6.69 -5.69 -2.58
CA PHE A 112 -7.82 -6.58 -2.74
C PHE A 112 -7.47 -8.00 -2.30
N VAL A 113 -8.34 -8.58 -1.48
CA VAL A 113 -8.25 -9.97 -1.01
C VAL A 113 -9.53 -10.71 -1.36
N LYS A 114 -9.41 -11.84 -2.04
CA LYS A 114 -10.59 -12.61 -2.49
C LYS A 114 -11.27 -13.30 -1.31
N ARG A 115 -12.58 -13.05 -1.13
CA ARG A 115 -13.50 -13.83 -0.28
C ARG A 115 -12.97 -14.09 1.15
N ALA A 116 -12.49 -13.05 1.79
CA ALA A 116 -12.37 -13.08 3.24
C ALA A 116 -13.76 -12.86 3.83
N THR A 117 -14.31 -13.82 4.59
CA THR A 117 -15.45 -13.47 5.45
C THR A 117 -15.00 -12.38 6.43
N SER A 118 -15.92 -11.67 7.09
CA SER A 118 -15.52 -10.68 8.12
C SER A 118 -14.68 -11.29 9.25
N ALA A 119 -14.75 -12.61 9.45
CA ALA A 119 -13.90 -13.34 10.38
C ALA A 119 -12.49 -13.59 9.80
N ASP A 120 -12.38 -14.01 8.53
CA ASP A 120 -11.08 -14.24 7.87
C ASP A 120 -10.34 -12.93 7.60
N ALA A 121 -11.10 -11.88 7.32
CA ALA A 121 -10.65 -10.51 7.11
C ALA A 121 -9.69 -10.00 8.18
N GLN A 122 -9.99 -10.32 9.45
CA GLN A 122 -9.18 -9.91 10.59
C GLN A 122 -7.83 -10.64 10.66
N ARG A 123 -7.66 -11.73 9.91
CA ARG A 123 -6.39 -12.49 9.81
C ARG A 123 -5.45 -11.91 8.76
N PHE A 124 -5.94 -11.06 7.87
CA PHE A 124 -5.09 -10.47 6.83
C PHE A 124 -4.28 -9.31 7.40
N LYS A 125 -2.99 -9.35 7.12
CA LYS A 125 -2.04 -8.28 7.43
C LYS A 125 -1.32 -7.85 6.17
N ILE A 126 -1.20 -6.54 5.97
CA ILE A 126 -0.26 -6.00 5.00
C ILE A 126 1.08 -5.87 5.72
N LEU A 127 2.06 -6.68 5.32
CA LEU A 127 3.43 -6.71 5.85
C LEU A 127 4.36 -5.84 5.00
N TYR A 128 5.37 -5.27 5.64
CA TYR A 128 6.44 -4.51 4.97
C TYR A 128 7.63 -5.43 4.63
N CYS A 129 8.14 -5.32 3.42
CA CYS A 129 9.36 -5.97 2.95
C CYS A 129 10.37 -4.90 2.52
N ALA A 130 11.58 -4.90 3.09
CA ALA A 130 12.62 -3.94 2.71
C ALA A 130 12.97 -4.01 1.21
N THR A 131 12.96 -5.21 0.67
CA THR A 131 12.88 -5.47 -0.77
C THR A 131 11.99 -6.68 -1.01
N LEU A 132 11.60 -6.91 -2.27
CA LEU A 132 10.85 -8.11 -2.61
C LEU A 132 11.62 -9.44 -2.41
N ALA A 133 12.93 -9.41 -2.17
CA ALA A 133 13.71 -10.60 -1.87
C ALA A 133 13.86 -10.89 -0.36
N ASN A 134 13.47 -9.94 0.50
CA ASN A 134 13.65 -10.04 1.94
C ASN A 134 12.41 -10.62 2.65
N SER A 135 12.62 -11.11 3.87
CA SER A 135 11.53 -11.40 4.79
C SER A 135 10.72 -10.12 5.08
N CYS A 136 9.42 -10.31 5.26
CA CYS A 136 8.49 -9.22 5.52
C CYS A 136 8.10 -9.23 6.99
N ILE A 137 7.93 -8.05 7.57
CA ILE A 137 7.64 -7.87 9.00
C ILE A 137 6.32 -7.12 9.19
N ASP A 138 5.66 -7.41 10.31
CA ASP A 138 4.52 -6.65 10.78
C ASP A 138 5.01 -5.44 11.60
N GLU A 139 5.09 -4.28 10.95
CA GLU A 139 5.49 -3.04 11.62
C GLU A 139 4.44 -2.55 12.64
N ALA A 140 3.21 -3.07 12.59
CA ALA A 140 2.16 -2.68 13.54
C ALA A 140 2.46 -3.16 14.98
N VAL A 141 3.34 -4.16 15.13
CA VAL A 141 3.80 -4.65 16.43
C VAL A 141 4.55 -3.56 17.20
N SER A 142 5.39 -2.78 16.51
CA SER A 142 6.14 -1.68 17.11
C SER A 142 5.45 -0.32 16.93
N ASP A 143 4.58 -0.18 15.93
CA ASP A 143 3.88 1.05 15.60
C ASP A 143 2.40 0.80 15.27
N PRO A 144 1.50 0.90 16.25
CA PRO A 144 0.07 0.64 16.06
C PRO A 144 -0.60 1.51 14.99
N SER A 145 0.01 2.64 14.58
CA SER A 145 -0.53 3.47 13.48
C SER A 145 -0.43 2.81 12.10
N LEU A 146 0.33 1.71 11.99
CA LEU A 146 0.52 0.91 10.79
C LEU A 146 -0.37 -0.34 10.75
N ALA A 147 -1.31 -0.47 11.69
CA ALA A 147 -2.26 -1.57 11.73
C ALA A 147 -3.01 -1.72 10.39
N THR A 148 -3.27 -2.97 10.01
CA THR A 148 -4.09 -3.29 8.85
C THR A 148 -5.56 -3.29 9.26
N TYR A 149 -6.37 -2.63 8.45
CA TYR A 149 -7.82 -2.56 8.57
C TYR A 149 -8.47 -3.29 7.40
N TYR A 150 -9.72 -3.69 7.57
CA TYR A 150 -10.47 -4.38 6.53
C TYR A 150 -11.74 -3.62 6.15
N ASN A 151 -11.98 -3.53 4.84
CA ASN A 151 -13.20 -3.04 4.25
C ASN A 151 -13.96 -4.22 3.61
N THR A 152 -15.03 -4.65 4.30
CA THR A 152 -15.90 -5.77 3.88
C THR A 152 -16.69 -5.46 2.61
N HIS A 153 -16.94 -4.18 2.31
CA HIS A 153 -17.73 -3.78 1.15
C HIS A 153 -16.97 -4.05 -0.15
N ASP A 154 -15.69 -3.67 -0.17
CA ASP A 154 -14.85 -3.73 -1.37
C ASP A 154 -13.94 -4.97 -1.41
N ASN A 155 -13.95 -5.79 -0.36
CA ASN A 155 -13.03 -6.91 -0.14
C ASN A 155 -11.56 -6.46 -0.21
N GLU A 156 -11.24 -5.40 0.54
CA GLU A 156 -9.90 -4.83 0.58
C GLU A 156 -9.39 -4.78 2.01
N VAL A 157 -8.13 -5.13 2.19
CA VAL A 157 -7.37 -4.68 3.36
C VAL A 157 -6.70 -3.36 3.02
N PHE A 158 -6.55 -2.50 4.02
CA PHE A 158 -5.82 -1.26 3.87
C PHE A 158 -5.00 -0.95 5.11
N ARG A 159 -3.88 -0.25 4.90
CA ARG A 159 -3.09 0.28 6.00
C ARG A 159 -2.45 1.61 5.61
N ARG A 160 -2.11 2.39 6.63
CA ARG A 160 -1.14 3.47 6.48
C ARG A 160 0.22 2.89 6.09
N ILE A 161 0.93 3.59 5.21
CA ILE A 161 2.36 3.39 4.94
C ILE A 161 3.13 4.68 5.21
N LYS A 162 4.42 4.56 5.56
CA LYS A 162 5.30 5.70 5.87
C LYS A 162 6.37 5.94 4.81
N HIS A 163 6.58 4.98 3.94
CA HIS A 163 7.54 5.03 2.86
C HIS A 163 7.13 4.11 1.70
N PHE A 164 7.81 4.22 0.58
CA PHE A 164 7.69 3.30 -0.55
C PHE A 164 8.70 2.18 -0.44
N SER A 165 8.21 0.95 -0.47
CA SER A 165 8.97 -0.29 -0.40
C SER A 165 8.11 -1.43 -0.95
N GLY A 166 8.53 -2.67 -0.70
CA GLY A 166 7.71 -3.84 -0.91
C GLY A 166 6.64 -4.01 0.18
N TYR A 167 5.44 -4.39 -0.23
CA TYR A 167 4.33 -4.76 0.65
C TYR A 167 3.68 -6.04 0.16
N LEU A 168 3.32 -6.93 1.07
CA LEU A 168 2.56 -8.13 0.76
C LEU A 168 1.41 -8.29 1.74
N VAL A 169 0.32 -8.91 1.27
CA VAL A 169 -0.71 -9.41 2.16
C VAL A 169 -0.34 -10.83 2.58
N ALA A 170 -0.33 -11.06 3.89
CA ALA A 170 -0.24 -12.38 4.49
C ALA A 170 -1.52 -12.68 5.27
N GLU A 171 -1.89 -13.95 5.30
CA GLU A 171 -2.89 -14.47 6.23
C GLU A 171 -2.17 -15.03 7.44
N ASN A 172 -2.52 -14.58 8.64
CA ASN A 172 -2.13 -15.29 9.85
C ASN A 172 -2.86 -16.63 9.85
N SER A 173 -2.17 -17.71 9.49
CA SER A 173 -2.60 -19.04 9.87
C SER A 173 -2.46 -19.15 11.38
N ASP A 174 -3.57 -19.24 12.10
CA ASP A 174 -3.56 -19.71 13.48
C ASP A 174 -3.11 -21.20 13.49
N GLU A 175 -1.82 -21.46 13.29
CA GLU A 175 -1.21 -22.74 13.63
C GLU A 175 -0.94 -22.76 15.14
N GLN A 176 -1.93 -23.29 15.84
CA GLN A 176 -1.86 -24.03 17.10
C GLN A 176 -0.46 -24.10 17.75
N GLN A 177 -0.20 -23.24 18.74
CA GLN A 177 0.71 -23.61 19.83
C GLN A 177 -0.09 -24.43 20.86
N GLN A 178 -0.17 -25.74 20.62
CA GLN A 178 -0.38 -26.74 21.66
C GLN A 178 0.58 -27.90 21.38
N GLU A 179 1.74 -27.87 22.05
CA GLU A 179 2.37 -29.05 22.64
C GLU A 179 2.84 -28.69 24.06
#